data_AF-A0A966HR83-F1
#
_entry.id   AF-A0A966HR83-F1
#
_cell.length_a   1.000
_cell.length_b   1.000
_cell.length_c   1.000
_cell.angle_alpha   90.00
_cell.angle_beta   90.00
_cell.angle_gamma   90.00
#
_symmetry.space_group_name_H-M   'P 1'
#
loop_
_entity.id
_entity.type
_entity.pdbx_description
1 polymer ?
#
loop_
_entity_poly.entity_id
_entity_poly.type
_entity_poly.pdbx_seq_one_letter_code
_entity_poly.pdbx_strand_id
1 'polypeptide(L)'
;MNSSSELVCTFVTKKKLDYKKIINFFSKIQNTDDYKILSDRALDLYCQDINKKNIDKLRKFCFKNKIDVCIQKTKWRNKKIFLADMDATMIKDETLDNLVKIAGIKADIDKLSKLAMDGKISLRDTLKFRVSYLKGKSTHLIKRVIKKIRFNEGSRVLVKTLNKNGYHTSLVTGGFQPISTYVGKVLGFKKVISNKFVIKNNKFTGEYIPITGKQNSK
;
A
#
# COMPACT_ATOMS: atom_id res chain seq x y z
N MET A 1 -8.42 -37.29 -14.97
CA MET A 1 -7.83 -37.35 -13.61
C MET A 1 -6.65 -36.41 -13.52
N ASN A 2 -6.63 -35.62 -12.45
CA ASN A 2 -5.44 -35.13 -11.72
C ASN A 2 -4.47 -34.17 -12.41
N SER A 3 -4.73 -32.87 -12.25
CA SER A 3 -3.80 -31.95 -11.57
C SER A 3 -4.49 -30.59 -11.43
N SER A 4 -5.36 -30.40 -10.44
CA SER A 4 -5.78 -29.04 -10.09
C SER A 4 -4.57 -28.36 -9.46
N SER A 5 -3.79 -27.62 -10.26
CA SER A 5 -2.58 -26.92 -9.82
C SER A 5 -2.85 -26.17 -8.51
N GLU A 6 -2.26 -26.64 -7.40
CA GLU A 6 -2.57 -26.09 -6.08
C GLU A 6 -1.95 -24.71 -5.88
N LEU A 7 -0.84 -24.43 -6.55
CA LEU A 7 -0.09 -23.20 -6.47
C LEU A 7 -0.05 -22.44 -7.80
N VAL A 8 0.03 -21.12 -7.67
CA VAL A 8 0.39 -20.22 -8.76
C VAL A 8 1.55 -19.34 -8.33
N CYS A 9 2.54 -19.25 -9.22
CA CYS A 9 3.66 -18.32 -9.15
C CYS A 9 3.39 -17.18 -10.14
N THR A 10 3.03 -16.01 -9.64
CA THR A 10 2.83 -14.80 -10.46
C THR A 10 4.12 -14.01 -10.49
N PHE A 11 4.67 -13.78 -11.67
CA PHE A 11 5.87 -12.99 -11.95
C PHE A 11 5.47 -11.64 -12.52
N VAL A 12 6.07 -10.56 -12.02
CA VAL A 12 5.78 -9.19 -12.48
C VAL A 12 7.07 -8.40 -12.62
N THR A 13 7.17 -7.57 -13.66
CA THR A 13 8.32 -6.69 -13.90
C THR A 13 7.91 -5.25 -14.21
N LYS A 14 8.85 -4.32 -14.00
CA LYS A 14 8.70 -2.93 -14.43
C LYS A 14 8.79 -2.75 -15.95
N LYS A 15 9.65 -3.55 -16.60
CA LYS A 15 9.87 -3.57 -18.06
C LYS A 15 9.17 -4.78 -18.69
N LYS A 16 9.15 -4.86 -20.02
CA LYS A 16 8.65 -6.03 -20.76
C LYS A 16 9.30 -7.32 -20.23
N LEU A 17 8.47 -8.33 -19.96
CA LEU A 17 8.86 -9.60 -19.39
C LEU A 17 9.38 -10.55 -20.47
N ASP A 18 10.54 -11.15 -20.22
CA ASP A 18 11.02 -12.28 -21.03
C ASP A 18 10.39 -13.58 -20.50
N TYR A 19 9.18 -13.87 -20.96
CA TYR A 19 8.42 -15.04 -20.51
C TYR A 19 9.15 -16.36 -20.84
N LYS A 20 9.86 -16.43 -21.98
CA LYS A 20 10.60 -17.65 -22.39
C LYS A 20 11.71 -17.97 -21.40
N LYS A 21 12.45 -16.95 -20.96
CA LYS A 21 13.51 -17.12 -19.96
C LYS A 21 12.97 -17.63 -18.62
N ILE A 22 11.80 -17.13 -18.20
CA ILE A 22 11.18 -17.54 -16.92
C ILE A 22 10.66 -18.97 -17.03
N ILE A 23 9.93 -19.30 -18.10
CA ILE A 23 9.40 -20.65 -18.34
C ILE A 23 10.55 -21.67 -18.38
N ASN A 24 11.62 -21.40 -19.14
CA ASN A 24 12.79 -22.28 -19.22
C ASN A 24 13.54 -22.43 -17.88
N PHE A 25 13.55 -21.40 -17.04
CA PHE A 25 14.12 -21.55 -15.70
C PHE A 25 13.18 -22.36 -14.80
N PHE A 26 11.88 -22.09 -14.86
CA PHE A 26 10.88 -22.73 -14.01
C PHE A 26 10.76 -24.22 -14.31
N SER A 27 10.79 -24.63 -15.59
CA SER A 27 10.76 -26.04 -16.00
C SER A 27 11.92 -26.88 -15.42
N LYS A 28 13.07 -26.25 -15.16
CA LYS A 28 14.25 -26.90 -14.53
C LYS A 28 14.09 -27.13 -13.04
N ILE A 29 13.17 -26.42 -12.39
CA ILE A 29 12.92 -26.54 -10.95
C ILE A 29 11.55 -27.13 -10.62
N GLN A 30 10.62 -27.14 -11.57
CA GLN A 30 9.27 -27.66 -11.46
C GLN A 30 8.81 -28.20 -12.81
N ASN A 31 8.32 -29.43 -12.85
CA ASN A 31 7.87 -30.06 -14.10
C ASN A 31 6.44 -29.61 -14.44
N THR A 32 6.31 -28.43 -15.03
CA THR A 32 5.02 -27.88 -15.47
C THR A 32 5.17 -27.01 -16.71
N ASP A 33 4.22 -27.17 -17.63
CA ASP A 33 4.01 -26.32 -18.79
C ASP A 33 2.72 -25.50 -18.68
N ASP A 34 2.05 -25.54 -17.52
CA ASP A 34 0.83 -24.78 -17.25
C ASP A 34 1.18 -23.34 -16.88
N TYR A 35 0.88 -22.41 -17.80
CA TYR A 35 1.13 -20.99 -17.62
C TYR A 35 0.07 -20.12 -18.28
N LYS A 36 -0.03 -18.87 -17.82
CA LYS A 36 -0.89 -17.85 -18.41
C LYS A 36 -0.17 -16.52 -18.49
N ILE A 37 -0.03 -15.98 -19.70
CA ILE A 37 0.46 -14.62 -19.91
C ILE A 37 -0.67 -13.65 -19.52
N LEU A 38 -0.43 -12.81 -18.51
CA LEU A 38 -1.41 -11.85 -18.01
C LEU A 38 -1.29 -10.49 -18.71
N SER A 39 -0.07 -10.11 -19.06
CA SER A 39 0.26 -8.93 -19.85
C SER A 39 1.69 -9.06 -20.41
N ASP A 40 2.15 -8.03 -21.12
CA ASP A 40 3.56 -7.90 -21.54
C ASP A 40 4.56 -7.81 -20.36
N ARG A 41 4.06 -7.69 -19.13
CA ARG A 41 4.84 -7.48 -17.89
C ARG A 41 4.51 -8.48 -16.79
N ALA A 42 3.60 -9.43 -17.03
CA ALA A 42 3.16 -10.37 -16.00
C ALA A 42 2.84 -11.76 -16.57
N LEU A 43 3.27 -12.79 -15.83
CA LEU A 43 3.11 -14.21 -16.17
C LEU A 43 2.68 -14.98 -14.92
N ASP A 44 1.74 -15.90 -15.08
CA ASP A 44 1.48 -16.95 -14.11
C ASP A 44 2.08 -18.27 -14.58
N LEU A 45 2.69 -18.99 -13.66
CA LEU A 45 3.05 -20.41 -13.81
C LEU A 45 2.36 -21.20 -12.70
N TYR A 46 1.79 -22.33 -13.05
CA TYR A 46 0.99 -23.16 -12.16
C TYR A 46 1.70 -24.47 -11.86
N CYS A 47 1.73 -24.88 -10.60
CA CYS A 47 2.34 -26.14 -10.20
C CYS A 47 1.56 -26.76 -9.02
N GLN A 48 1.77 -28.06 -8.78
CA GLN A 48 1.18 -28.74 -7.63
C GLN A 48 1.85 -28.28 -6.34
N ASP A 49 3.18 -28.33 -6.29
CA ASP A 49 3.96 -27.92 -5.13
C ASP A 49 5.27 -27.23 -5.56
N ILE A 50 6.00 -26.73 -4.57
CA ILE A 50 7.38 -26.28 -4.77
C ILE A 50 8.16 -26.43 -3.47
N ASN A 51 9.17 -27.30 -3.48
CA ASN A 51 9.99 -27.52 -2.28
C ASN A 51 10.84 -26.27 -1.94
N LYS A 52 11.29 -26.20 -0.68
CA LYS A 52 12.06 -25.05 -0.15
C LYS A 52 13.33 -24.74 -0.98
N LYS A 53 14.07 -25.77 -1.39
CA LYS A 53 15.29 -25.62 -2.20
C LYS A 53 14.99 -24.93 -3.54
N ASN A 54 13.87 -25.27 -4.16
CA ASN A 54 13.45 -24.68 -5.44
C ASN A 54 12.86 -23.27 -5.24
N ILE A 55 12.17 -22.99 -4.13
CA ILE A 55 11.77 -21.61 -3.76
C ILE A 55 13.00 -20.71 -3.63
N ASP A 56 14.06 -21.18 -2.98
CA ASP A 56 15.28 -20.37 -2.79
C ASP A 56 16.01 -20.10 -4.11
N LYS A 57 16.07 -21.11 -5.00
CA LYS A 57 16.57 -20.92 -6.38
C LYS A 57 15.73 -19.90 -7.14
N LEU A 58 14.40 -20.01 -7.05
CA LEU A 58 13.46 -19.11 -7.71
C LEU A 58 13.61 -17.66 -7.23
N ARG A 59 13.72 -17.45 -5.92
CA ARG A 59 13.98 -16.13 -5.32
C ARG A 59 15.28 -15.53 -5.81
N LYS A 60 16.37 -16.29 -5.83
CA LYS A 60 17.68 -15.84 -6.35
C LYS A 60 17.60 -15.46 -7.83
N PHE A 61 16.93 -16.28 -8.64
CA PHE A 61 16.71 -15.99 -10.05
C PHE A 61 15.90 -14.70 -10.24
N CYS A 62 14.78 -14.55 -9.53
CA CYS A 62 13.90 -13.38 -9.63
C CYS A 62 14.64 -12.11 -9.21
N PHE A 63 15.35 -12.15 -8.06
CA PHE A 63 16.15 -11.03 -7.57
C PHE A 63 17.21 -10.58 -8.58
N LYS A 64 18.01 -11.52 -9.12
CA LYS A 64 19.05 -11.22 -10.13
C LYS A 64 18.46 -10.58 -11.40
N ASN A 65 17.23 -10.95 -11.77
CA ASN A 65 16.56 -10.45 -12.97
C ASN A 65 15.60 -9.27 -12.70
N LYS A 66 15.54 -8.75 -11.47
CA LYS A 66 14.62 -7.66 -11.06
C LYS A 66 13.15 -7.99 -11.35
N ILE A 67 12.75 -9.22 -11.01
CA ILE A 67 11.40 -9.76 -11.13
C ILE A 67 10.82 -9.89 -9.73
N ASP A 68 9.60 -9.41 -9.53
CA ASP A 68 8.82 -9.70 -8.32
C ASP A 68 8.07 -11.02 -8.53
N VAL A 69 8.04 -11.87 -7.50
CA VAL A 69 7.34 -13.16 -7.54
C VAL A 69 6.42 -13.32 -6.33
N CYS A 70 5.17 -13.68 -6.59
CA CYS A 70 4.19 -14.04 -5.57
C CYS A 70 3.78 -15.51 -5.75
N ILE A 71 4.01 -16.33 -4.72
CA ILE A 71 3.64 -17.74 -4.69
C ILE A 71 2.46 -17.88 -3.72
N GLN A 72 1.33 -18.42 -4.20
CA GLN A 72 0.15 -18.60 -3.38
C GLN A 72 -0.70 -19.78 -3.85
N LYS A 73 -1.61 -20.25 -2.99
CA LYS A 73 -2.57 -21.29 -3.38
C LYS A 73 -3.58 -20.74 -4.38
N THR A 74 -3.82 -21.46 -5.47
CA THR A 74 -4.79 -21.11 -6.52
C THR A 74 -6.20 -20.96 -5.93
N LYS A 75 -6.60 -21.85 -5.02
CA LYS A 75 -7.89 -21.82 -4.30
C LYS A 75 -8.19 -20.47 -3.66
N TRP A 76 -7.18 -19.80 -3.12
CA TRP A 76 -7.36 -18.56 -2.37
C TRP A 76 -6.98 -17.32 -3.17
N ARG A 77 -6.57 -17.45 -4.44
CA ARG A 77 -6.02 -16.33 -5.21
C ARG A 77 -6.98 -15.15 -5.29
N ASN A 78 -8.24 -15.43 -5.66
CA ASN A 78 -9.29 -14.43 -5.72
C ASN A 78 -9.70 -14.00 -4.31
N LYS A 79 -9.60 -12.71 -4.05
CA LYS A 79 -10.01 -12.10 -2.78
C LYS A 79 -11.31 -11.32 -2.99
N LYS A 80 -11.96 -10.91 -1.90
CA LYS A 80 -13.16 -10.06 -1.94
C LYS A 80 -12.96 -8.69 -1.32
N ILE A 81 -11.96 -8.55 -0.46
CA ILE A 81 -11.67 -7.33 0.28
C ILE A 81 -10.24 -6.90 -0.03
N PHE A 82 -10.05 -5.61 -0.29
CA PHE A 82 -8.76 -4.97 -0.44
C PHE A 82 -8.67 -3.78 0.52
N LEU A 83 -7.73 -3.86 1.45
CA LEU A 83 -7.39 -2.79 2.39
C LEU A 83 -6.03 -2.25 2.01
N ALA A 84 -5.87 -0.94 1.99
CA ALA A 84 -4.59 -0.30 1.71
C ALA A 84 -4.35 0.85 2.67
N ASP A 85 -3.08 1.03 3.07
CA ASP A 85 -2.62 2.27 3.68
C ASP A 85 -2.52 3.38 2.61
N MET A 86 -2.39 4.63 3.06
CA MET A 86 -2.30 5.80 2.21
C MET A 86 -0.85 6.25 2.00
N ASP A 87 -0.23 6.74 3.07
CA ASP A 87 1.09 7.38 3.04
C ASP A 87 2.16 6.33 2.73
N ALA A 88 3.15 6.71 1.92
CA ALA A 88 4.17 5.82 1.34
C ALA A 88 3.65 4.54 0.61
N THR A 89 2.34 4.39 0.41
CA THR A 89 1.70 3.18 -0.14
C THR A 89 0.87 3.48 -1.39
N MET A 90 -0.22 4.23 -1.26
CA MET A 90 -1.04 4.67 -2.41
C MET A 90 -0.57 6.01 -2.95
N ILE A 91 0.13 6.79 -2.13
CA ILE A 91 0.84 8.02 -2.50
C ILE A 91 2.30 7.92 -2.06
N LYS A 92 3.17 8.73 -2.69
CA LYS A 92 4.62 8.76 -2.43
C LYS A 92 4.99 9.57 -1.18
N ASP A 93 4.03 10.31 -0.65
CA ASP A 93 4.26 11.36 0.34
C ASP A 93 3.89 10.89 1.75
N GLU A 94 4.53 11.53 2.74
CA GLU A 94 4.17 11.47 4.17
C GLU A 94 3.38 12.75 4.51
N THR A 95 2.06 12.64 4.60
CA THR A 95 1.19 13.82 4.49
C THR A 95 1.22 14.71 5.73
N LEU A 96 1.35 14.12 6.92
CA LEU A 96 1.48 14.87 8.17
C LEU A 96 2.81 15.63 8.22
N ASP A 97 3.91 14.98 7.83
CA ASP A 97 5.24 15.59 7.85
C ASP A 97 5.30 16.74 6.84
N ASN A 98 4.66 16.58 5.67
CA ASN A 98 4.50 17.65 4.70
C ASN A 98 3.67 18.83 5.24
N LEU A 99 2.61 18.58 6.02
CA LEU A 99 1.85 19.65 6.68
C LEU A 99 2.73 20.45 7.65
N VAL A 100 3.49 19.76 8.51
CA VAL A 100 4.38 20.41 9.51
C VAL A 100 5.47 21.23 8.81
N LYS A 101 6.08 20.68 7.75
CA LYS A 101 7.07 21.41 6.93
C LYS A 101 6.49 22.67 6.30
N ILE A 102 5.30 22.58 5.68
CA ILE A 102 4.66 23.75 5.03
C ILE A 102 4.18 24.78 6.06
N ALA A 103 3.90 24.37 7.30
CA ALA A 103 3.58 25.27 8.42
C ALA A 103 4.77 26.10 8.92
N GLY A 104 5.98 25.87 8.38
CA GLY A 104 7.21 26.58 8.72
C GLY A 104 7.83 26.13 10.04
N ILE A 105 7.53 24.91 10.48
CA ILE A 105 7.92 24.41 11.80
C ILE A 105 9.21 23.61 11.65
N LYS A 106 10.30 24.11 12.21
CA LYS A 106 11.54 23.34 12.42
C LYS A 106 11.36 22.46 13.66
N ALA A 107 10.61 21.38 13.50
CA ALA A 107 10.55 20.33 14.51
C ALA A 107 11.58 19.26 14.14
N ASP A 108 12.28 18.72 15.14
CA ASP A 108 13.12 17.53 14.98
C ASP A 108 12.22 16.28 14.90
N ILE A 109 11.39 16.25 13.85
CA ILE A 109 10.46 15.15 13.55
C ILE A 109 11.27 13.86 13.39
N ASP A 110 12.49 13.95 12.88
CA ASP A 110 13.38 12.81 12.66
C ASP A 110 13.82 12.19 13.99
N LYS A 111 14.17 12.99 15.01
CA LYS A 111 14.47 12.48 16.37
C LYS A 111 13.27 11.83 17.04
N LEU A 112 12.07 12.41 16.92
CA LEU A 112 10.85 11.80 17.45
C LEU A 112 10.50 10.48 16.73
N SER A 113 10.72 10.43 15.41
CA SER A 113 10.54 9.21 14.61
C SER A 113 11.50 8.11 15.04
N LYS A 114 12.77 8.48 15.28
CA LYS A 114 13.79 7.56 15.77
C LYS A 114 13.44 7.00 17.15
N LEU A 115 12.98 7.84 18.08
CA LEU A 115 12.52 7.40 19.39
C LEU A 115 11.32 6.44 19.31
N ALA A 116 10.42 6.64 18.35
CA ALA A 116 9.30 5.72 18.12
C ALA A 116 9.76 4.38 17.53
N MET A 117 10.69 4.39 16.56
CA MET A 117 11.28 3.17 15.98
C MET A 117 12.11 2.38 17.01
N ASP A 118 12.77 3.07 17.94
CA ASP A 118 13.48 2.49 19.08
C ASP A 118 12.54 1.95 20.18
N GLY A 119 11.21 2.10 20.03
CA GLY A 119 10.21 1.67 21.02
C GLY A 119 10.15 2.53 22.29
N LYS A 120 10.82 3.69 22.32
CA LYS A 120 10.90 4.58 23.49
C LYS A 120 9.67 5.49 23.65
N ILE A 121 8.88 5.66 22.59
CA ILE A 121 7.64 6.45 22.59
C ILE A 121 6.58 5.66 21.80
N SER A 122 5.33 5.68 22.27
CA SER A 122 4.23 5.01 21.54
C SER A 122 3.90 5.73 20.23
N LEU A 123 3.42 4.99 19.23
CA LEU A 123 2.95 5.56 17.96
C LEU A 123 1.88 6.65 18.19
N ARG A 124 1.00 6.43 19.18
CA ARG A 124 -0.09 7.36 19.52
C ARG A 124 0.45 8.68 20.08
N ASP A 125 1.48 8.60 20.91
CA ASP A 125 2.11 9.79 21.49
C ASP A 125 2.88 10.55 20.42
N THR A 126 3.67 9.87 19.58
CA THR A 126 4.37 10.50 18.45
C THR A 126 3.40 11.20 17.51
N LEU A 127 2.24 10.58 17.22
CA LEU A 127 1.21 11.20 16.39
C LEU A 127 0.61 12.44 17.06
N LYS A 128 0.32 12.39 18.37
CA LYS A 128 -0.20 13.53 19.14
C LYS A 128 0.78 14.70 19.13
N PHE A 129 2.08 14.45 19.30
CA PHE A 129 3.12 15.48 19.21
C PHE A 129 3.19 16.12 17.83
N ARG A 130 3.13 15.31 16.76
CA ARG A 130 3.17 15.86 15.40
C ARG A 130 1.96 16.72 15.08
N VAL A 131 0.77 16.34 15.55
CA VAL A 131 -0.46 17.13 15.38
C VAL A 131 -0.41 18.41 16.22
N SER A 132 0.17 18.39 17.42
CA SER A 132 0.23 19.57 18.30
C SER A 132 1.04 20.72 17.69
N TYR A 133 2.06 20.43 16.87
CA TYR A 133 2.79 21.45 16.11
C TYR A 133 1.88 22.28 15.21
N LEU A 134 0.77 21.72 14.72
CA LEU A 134 -0.16 22.45 13.86
C LEU A 134 -1.06 23.44 14.62
N LYS A 135 -1.07 23.43 15.97
CA LYS A 135 -1.97 24.27 16.78
C LYS A 135 -1.89 25.75 16.37
N GLY A 136 -3.06 26.33 16.11
CA GLY A 136 -3.21 27.73 15.71
C GLY A 136 -2.91 28.02 14.23
N LYS A 137 -2.37 27.05 13.46
CA LYS A 137 -2.10 27.21 12.03
C LYS A 137 -3.39 27.11 11.22
N SER A 138 -3.42 27.80 10.07
CA SER A 138 -4.57 27.81 9.17
C SER A 138 -4.77 26.46 8.48
N THR A 139 -6.02 26.00 8.40
CA THR A 139 -6.42 24.79 7.64
C THR A 139 -6.21 24.94 6.14
N HIS A 140 -5.92 26.14 5.62
CA HIS A 140 -5.54 26.32 4.22
C HIS A 140 -4.29 25.51 3.84
N LEU A 141 -3.42 25.17 4.81
CA LEU A 141 -2.27 24.28 4.62
C LEU A 141 -2.66 22.92 4.01
N ILE A 142 -3.85 22.42 4.34
CA ILE A 142 -4.39 21.17 3.80
C ILE A 142 -4.51 21.24 2.26
N LYS A 143 -5.05 22.35 1.74
CA LYS A 143 -5.18 22.55 0.28
C LYS A 143 -3.81 22.57 -0.39
N ARG A 144 -2.81 23.15 0.26
CA ARG A 144 -1.43 23.19 -0.24
C ARG A 144 -0.80 21.80 -0.29
N VAL A 145 -1.06 20.95 0.72
CA VAL A 145 -0.62 19.54 0.71
C VAL A 145 -1.32 18.75 -0.38
N ILE A 146 -2.65 18.84 -0.48
CA ILE A 146 -3.44 18.15 -1.50
C ILE A 146 -2.93 18.43 -2.92
N LYS A 147 -2.62 19.70 -3.23
CA LYS A 147 -2.08 20.11 -4.54
C LYS A 147 -0.73 19.48 -4.88
N LYS A 148 0.03 19.02 -3.88
CA LYS A 148 1.37 18.45 -4.04
C LYS A 148 1.40 16.92 -3.97
N ILE A 149 0.25 16.26 -3.74
CA ILE A 149 0.19 14.80 -3.62
C ILE A 149 0.64 14.14 -4.92
N ARG A 150 1.58 13.21 -4.80
CA ARG A 150 2.06 12.36 -5.88
C ARG A 150 1.58 10.94 -5.64
N PHE A 151 0.72 10.45 -6.52
CA PHE A 151 0.21 9.08 -6.43
C PHE A 151 1.28 8.05 -6.83
N ASN A 152 1.26 6.88 -6.20
CA ASN A 152 2.11 5.77 -6.62
C ASN A 152 1.64 5.21 -7.98
N GLU A 153 2.60 4.77 -8.79
CA GLU A 153 2.31 4.21 -10.12
C GLU A 153 1.36 3.01 -9.98
N GLY A 154 0.33 2.96 -10.83
CA GLY A 154 -0.66 1.87 -10.80
C GLY A 154 -1.73 1.95 -9.70
N SER A 155 -1.58 2.81 -8.69
CA SER A 155 -2.55 2.96 -7.58
C SER A 155 -4.00 3.13 -8.04
N ARG A 156 -4.24 4.04 -8.99
CA ARG A 156 -5.57 4.28 -9.56
C ARG A 156 -6.08 3.11 -10.39
N VAL A 157 -5.20 2.49 -11.18
CA VAL A 157 -5.54 1.34 -12.04
C VAL A 157 -5.93 0.15 -11.16
N LEU A 158 -5.18 -0.10 -10.10
CA LEU A 158 -5.43 -1.16 -9.12
C LEU A 158 -6.83 -1.01 -8.52
N VAL A 159 -7.11 0.12 -7.87
CA VAL A 159 -8.40 0.33 -7.18
C VAL A 159 -9.58 0.26 -8.14
N LYS A 160 -9.49 0.90 -9.32
CA LYS A 160 -10.55 0.85 -10.32
C LYS A 160 -10.79 -0.57 -10.86
N THR A 161 -9.73 -1.33 -11.12
CA THR A 161 -9.83 -2.72 -11.58
C THR A 161 -10.49 -3.60 -10.53
N LEU A 162 -10.07 -3.48 -9.27
CA LEU A 162 -10.66 -4.22 -8.16
C LEU A 162 -12.14 -3.89 -7.98
N ASN A 163 -12.51 -2.60 -8.06
CA ASN A 163 -13.91 -2.19 -7.98
C ASN A 163 -14.76 -2.77 -9.11
N LYS A 164 -14.25 -2.76 -10.35
CA LYS A 164 -14.93 -3.37 -11.51
C LYS A 164 -15.16 -4.87 -11.32
N ASN A 165 -14.24 -5.54 -10.63
CA ASN A 165 -14.34 -6.96 -10.29
C ASN A 165 -15.14 -7.24 -8.99
N GLY A 166 -15.86 -6.25 -8.46
CA GLY A 166 -16.75 -6.42 -7.32
C GLY A 166 -16.06 -6.46 -5.95
N TYR A 167 -14.80 -6.06 -5.84
CA TYR A 167 -14.10 -6.05 -4.54
C TYR A 167 -14.62 -4.92 -3.64
N HIS A 168 -14.62 -5.16 -2.33
CA HIS A 168 -14.76 -4.11 -1.32
C HIS A 168 -13.40 -3.46 -1.07
N THR A 169 -13.22 -2.23 -1.54
CA THR A 169 -11.96 -1.48 -1.42
C THR A 169 -12.08 -0.45 -0.29
N SER A 170 -11.16 -0.50 0.68
CA SER A 170 -11.09 0.49 1.76
C SER A 170 -9.68 1.06 1.90
N LEU A 171 -9.57 2.38 1.94
CA LEU A 171 -8.36 3.08 2.35
C LEU A 171 -8.37 3.17 3.88
N VAL A 172 -7.43 2.51 4.55
CA VAL A 172 -7.33 2.47 6.02
C VAL A 172 -5.96 3.01 6.40
N THR A 173 -5.91 4.20 6.98
CA THR A 173 -4.64 4.91 7.16
C THR A 173 -4.54 5.66 8.48
N GLY A 174 -3.32 5.73 9.04
CA GLY A 174 -2.98 6.61 10.15
C GLY A 174 -2.95 8.11 9.79
N GLY A 175 -3.09 8.45 8.50
CA GLY A 175 -3.24 9.82 8.03
C GLY A 175 -4.56 10.47 8.46
N PHE A 176 -4.83 11.67 7.96
CA PHE A 176 -5.93 12.51 8.46
C PHE A 176 -6.94 12.90 7.38
N GLN A 177 -8.23 12.89 7.76
CA GLN A 177 -9.23 13.67 7.05
C GLN A 177 -8.89 15.16 7.21
N PRO A 178 -8.94 15.95 6.13
CA PRO A 178 -9.60 15.68 4.83
C PRO A 178 -8.69 15.17 3.70
N ILE A 179 -7.39 14.95 3.95
CA ILE A 179 -6.43 14.52 2.92
C ILE A 179 -6.75 13.10 2.44
N SER A 180 -7.00 12.18 3.38
CA SER A 180 -7.42 10.80 3.08
C SER A 180 -8.72 10.73 2.29
N THR A 181 -9.68 11.62 2.58
CA THR A 181 -10.94 11.73 1.82
C THR A 181 -10.67 12.11 0.37
N TYR A 182 -9.78 13.08 0.12
CA TYR A 182 -9.37 13.47 -1.23
C TYR A 182 -8.70 12.30 -1.97
N VAL A 183 -7.71 11.65 -1.35
CA VAL A 183 -6.99 10.52 -1.94
C VAL A 183 -7.95 9.36 -2.26
N GLY A 184 -8.81 9.02 -1.31
CA GLY A 184 -9.83 7.99 -1.48
C GLY A 184 -10.74 8.26 -2.68
N LYS A 185 -11.25 9.50 -2.80
CA LYS A 185 -12.09 9.91 -3.93
C LYS A 185 -11.38 9.84 -5.28
N VAL A 186 -10.14 10.33 -5.36
CA VAL A 186 -9.37 10.37 -6.62
C VAL A 186 -9.05 8.96 -7.13
N LEU A 187 -8.68 8.06 -6.22
CA LEU A 187 -8.35 6.67 -6.52
C LEU A 187 -9.59 5.79 -6.72
N GLY A 188 -10.73 6.19 -6.13
CA GLY A 188 -12.01 5.50 -6.25
C GLY A 188 -12.25 4.46 -5.15
N PHE A 189 -11.65 4.60 -3.97
CA PHE A 189 -11.95 3.71 -2.84
C PHE A 189 -13.42 3.81 -2.44
N LYS A 190 -14.05 2.67 -2.11
CA LYS A 190 -15.46 2.63 -1.66
C LYS A 190 -15.62 3.11 -0.21
N LYS A 191 -14.61 2.90 0.64
CA LYS A 191 -14.60 3.36 2.04
C LYS A 191 -13.25 4.00 2.37
N VAL A 192 -13.26 5.01 3.24
CA VAL A 192 -12.05 5.65 3.79
C VAL A 192 -12.17 5.67 5.31
N ILE A 193 -11.17 5.13 5.98
CA ILE A 193 -11.06 5.07 7.43
C ILE A 193 -9.73 5.73 7.80
N SER A 194 -9.78 6.83 8.53
CA SER A 194 -8.59 7.58 8.94
C SER A 194 -8.83 8.39 10.20
N ASN A 195 -7.77 8.95 10.78
CA ASN A 195 -7.88 9.95 11.85
C ASN A 195 -8.55 11.22 11.33
N LYS A 196 -9.03 12.09 12.22
CA LYS A 196 -9.63 13.39 11.85
C LYS A 196 -9.00 14.52 12.67
N PHE A 197 -8.56 15.59 12.03
CA PHE A 197 -8.14 16.79 12.75
C PHE A 197 -9.32 17.42 13.50
N VAL A 198 -9.08 17.91 14.71
CA VAL A 198 -10.00 18.83 15.38
C VAL A 198 -9.68 20.25 14.91
N ILE A 199 -10.69 20.92 14.35
CA ILE A 199 -10.57 22.24 13.73
C ILE A 199 -11.57 23.19 14.39
N LYS A 200 -11.12 24.41 14.73
CA LYS A 200 -11.97 25.49 15.23
C LYS A 200 -11.58 26.79 14.53
N ASN A 201 -12.56 27.57 14.08
CA ASN A 201 -12.36 28.86 13.41
C ASN A 201 -11.31 28.78 12.27
N ASN A 202 -11.42 27.76 11.41
CA ASN A 202 -10.49 27.48 10.30
C ASN A 202 -9.02 27.27 10.71
N LYS A 203 -8.73 26.99 11.99
CA LYS A 203 -7.40 26.68 12.51
C LYS A 203 -7.37 25.29 13.15
N PHE A 204 -6.22 24.64 13.11
CA PHE A 204 -6.01 23.39 13.84
C PHE A 204 -5.96 23.67 15.34
N THR A 205 -6.61 22.84 16.16
CA THR A 205 -6.54 22.94 17.62
C THR A 205 -5.28 22.29 18.20
N GLY A 206 -4.61 21.43 17.40
CA GLY A 206 -3.52 20.56 17.86
C GLY A 206 -4.01 19.20 18.39
N GLU A 207 -5.31 18.94 18.30
CA GLU A 207 -5.93 17.68 18.70
C GLU A 207 -6.50 16.92 17.48
N TYR A 208 -6.76 15.63 17.66
CA TYR A 208 -7.37 14.79 16.64
C TYR A 208 -8.29 13.72 17.24
N ILE A 209 -9.25 13.28 16.44
CA ILE A 209 -10.11 12.13 16.75
C ILE A 209 -9.44 10.90 16.14
N PRO A 210 -9.02 9.91 16.96
CA PRO A 210 -8.38 8.71 16.47
C PRO A 210 -9.39 7.77 15.81
N ILE A 211 -8.92 6.92 14.89
CA ILE A 211 -9.68 5.74 14.47
C ILE A 211 -9.88 4.85 15.70
N THR A 212 -11.13 4.64 16.08
CA THR A 212 -11.48 3.65 17.12
C THR A 212 -12.33 2.56 16.49
N GLY A 213 -12.15 1.31 16.93
CA GLY A 213 -12.96 0.18 16.47
C GLY A 213 -14.46 0.31 16.80
N LYS A 214 -14.84 1.25 17.67
CA LYS A 214 -16.22 1.46 18.14
C LYS A 214 -17.05 2.43 17.28
N GLN A 215 -16.44 3.29 16.46
CA GLN A 215 -17.15 4.34 15.72
C GLN A 215 -17.33 4.07 14.21
N ASN A 216 -16.79 2.97 13.68
CA ASN A 216 -16.81 2.66 12.24
C ASN A 216 -17.66 1.44 11.85
N SER A 217 -18.37 0.87 12.82
CA SER A 217 -19.46 -0.09 12.68
C SER A 217 -20.77 0.67 12.49
N LYS A 218 -20.94 1.24 11.29
CA LYS A 218 -22.25 1.43 10.67
C LYS A 218 -22.21 0.71 9.34
#